data_AF-A0A2G6N014-F1
#
_entry.id   AF-A0A2G6N014-F1
#
_cell.length_a   1.000
_cell.length_b   1.000
_cell.length_c   1.000
_cell.angle_alpha   90.00
_cell.angle_beta   90.00
_cell.angle_gamma   90.00
#
_symmetry.space_group_name_H-M   'P 1'
#
loop_
_entity.id
_entity.type
_entity.pdbx_description
1 polymer ?
#
loop_
_entity_poly.entity_id
_entity_poly.type
_entity_poly.pdbx_seq_one_letter_code
_entity_poly.pdbx_strand_id
1 'polypeptide(L)'
;MATAVTAILGTLSYGVMMTAISTQEDALIVQERYHAGRIALERMRRELTMAFVSLHQAEDARTVTLFEGEDDRLVFNTGAHEPLKRNVRQSDQLEVEYFTKSVETEAGDKVDALMRRVKFHIDDRPGKGGREDILVEGVRKLELEYFDEYAEDWRDEWTVRIDDAIEMRQRLKEVQAVRDQLDDARNDGGASVAGAAVTALAAEAIDREVDSVELELMEGLFLPARVRIHLVLVDNDDNEFHMETQVEIPMVEPLWY
;
A
#
# COMPACT_ATOMS: atom_id res chain seq x y z
N MET A 1 53.30 14.27 46.05
CA MET A 1 52.01 14.99 46.14
C MET A 1 51.56 15.48 44.76
N ALA A 2 52.34 16.28 44.03
CA ALA A 2 51.94 16.79 42.70
C ALA A 2 51.64 15.70 41.64
N THR A 3 52.45 14.64 41.58
CA THR A 3 52.29 13.54 40.62
C THR A 3 51.03 12.70 40.81
N ALA A 4 50.58 12.53 42.07
CA ALA A 4 49.38 11.76 42.39
C ALA A 4 48.10 12.46 41.91
N VAL A 5 48.05 13.79 42.03
CA VAL A 5 46.92 14.60 41.55
C VAL A 5 46.85 14.55 40.01
N THR A 6 47.99 14.65 39.32
CA THR A 6 48.02 14.54 37.85
C THR A 6 47.59 13.16 37.37
N ALA A 7 47.98 12.09 38.06
CA ALA A 7 47.55 10.72 37.71
C ALA A 7 46.03 10.53 37.88
N ILE A 8 45.43 11.09 38.93
CA ILE A 8 43.97 11.05 39.14
C ILE A 8 43.25 11.87 38.06
N LEU A 9 43.75 13.07 37.73
CA LEU A 9 43.16 13.88 36.66
C LEU A 9 43.27 13.21 35.29
N GLY A 10 44.40 12.55 35.00
CA GLY A 10 44.61 11.82 33.76
C GLY A 10 43.66 10.61 33.62
N THR A 11 43.46 9.85 34.70
CA THR A 11 42.54 8.70 34.70
C THR A 11 41.07 9.13 34.57
N LEU A 12 40.66 10.20 35.25
CA LEU A 12 39.31 10.76 35.10
C LEU A 12 39.07 11.29 33.68
N SER A 13 40.03 12.03 33.12
CA SER A 13 39.95 12.53 31.74
C SER A 13 39.82 11.40 30.73
N TYR A 14 40.62 10.34 30.89
CA TYR A 14 40.54 9.16 30.03
C TYR A 14 39.19 8.46 30.14
N GLY A 15 38.63 8.31 31.35
CA GLY A 15 37.31 7.72 31.56
C GLY A 15 36.19 8.51 30.87
N VAL A 16 36.21 9.85 30.97
CA VAL A 16 35.25 10.72 30.28
C VAL A 16 35.38 10.59 28.76
N MET A 17 36.61 10.57 28.24
CA MET A 17 36.84 10.41 26.81
C MET A 17 36.31 9.07 26.28
N MET A 18 36.57 7.97 27.00
CA MET A 18 36.09 6.65 26.60
C MET A 18 34.55 6.58 26.60
N THR A 19 33.92 7.14 27.64
CA THR A 19 32.46 7.21 27.74
C THR A 19 31.86 8.06 26.62
N ALA A 20 32.50 9.18 26.29
CA ALA A 20 32.06 10.03 25.19
C ALA A 20 32.11 9.31 23.84
N ILE A 21 33.16 8.52 23.57
CA ILE A 21 33.27 7.74 22.33
C ILE A 21 32.15 6.70 22.24
N SER A 22 31.93 5.88 23.28
CA SER A 22 30.87 4.87 23.23
C SER A 22 29.48 5.49 23.09
N THR A 23 29.22 6.60 23.80
CA THR A 23 27.94 7.31 23.70
C THR A 23 27.71 7.86 22.29
N GLN A 24 28.78 8.31 21.62
CA GLN A 24 28.71 8.77 20.24
C GLN A 24 28.43 7.61 19.27
N GLU A 25 29.06 6.45 19.47
CA GLU A 25 28.80 5.24 18.68
C GLU A 25 27.34 4.77 18.82
N ASP A 26 26.83 4.70 20.06
CA ASP A 26 25.43 4.33 20.33
C ASP A 26 24.45 5.30 19.66
N ALA A 27 24.73 6.61 19.76
CA ALA A 27 23.90 7.63 19.14
C ALA A 27 23.88 7.53 17.60
N LEU A 28 25.00 7.14 16.98
CA LEU A 28 25.10 6.94 15.54
C LEU A 28 24.26 5.74 15.08
N ILE A 29 24.30 4.62 15.80
CA ILE A 29 23.51 3.42 15.49
C ILE A 29 22.01 3.76 15.53
N VAL A 30 21.56 4.42 16.60
CA VAL A 30 20.17 4.85 16.75
C VAL A 30 19.77 5.77 15.60
N GLN A 31 20.60 6.77 15.27
CA GLN A 31 20.31 7.71 14.18
C GLN A 31 20.23 7.00 12.82
N GLU A 32 21.13 6.05 12.55
CA GLU A 32 21.15 5.28 11.31
C GLU A 32 19.86 4.45 11.14
N ARG A 33 19.42 3.76 12.20
CA ARG A 33 18.18 2.94 12.17
C ARG A 33 16.95 3.79 11.92
N TYR A 34 16.77 4.90 12.64
CA TYR A 34 15.67 5.82 12.39
C TYR A 34 15.71 6.42 10.99
N HIS A 35 16.90 6.75 10.48
CA HIS A 35 17.05 7.30 9.15
C HIS A 35 16.68 6.29 8.05
N ALA A 36 17.23 5.07 8.14
CA ALA A 36 16.95 3.99 7.19
C ALA A 36 15.46 3.65 7.15
N GLY A 37 14.86 3.48 8.33
CA GLY A 37 13.44 3.23 8.44
C GLY A 37 12.58 4.37 7.88
N ARG A 38 12.91 5.64 8.20
CA ARG A 38 12.19 6.79 7.65
C ARG A 38 12.25 6.85 6.13
N ILE A 39 13.40 6.54 5.52
CA ILE A 39 13.54 6.47 4.06
C ILE A 39 12.64 5.36 3.48
N ALA A 40 12.62 4.19 4.11
CA ALA A 40 11.78 3.08 3.69
C ALA A 40 10.28 3.46 3.73
N LEU A 41 9.80 4.00 4.85
CA LEU A 41 8.41 4.43 5.01
C LEU A 41 8.03 5.57 4.05
N GLU A 42 8.89 6.57 3.88
CA GLU A 42 8.62 7.69 2.97
C GLU A 42 8.51 7.22 1.52
N ARG A 43 9.29 6.21 1.14
CA ARG A 43 9.21 5.62 -0.18
C ARG A 43 7.91 4.82 -0.37
N MET A 44 7.55 3.97 0.58
CA MET A 44 6.26 3.25 0.55
C MET A 44 5.11 4.23 0.47
N ARG A 45 5.12 5.28 1.30
CA ARG A 45 4.13 6.35 1.30
C ARG A 45 4.01 7.01 -0.07
N ARG A 46 5.12 7.43 -0.69
CA ARG A 46 5.12 8.04 -2.03
C ARG A 46 4.49 7.11 -3.07
N GLU A 47 4.85 5.83 -3.06
CA GLU A 47 4.38 4.85 -4.04
C GLU A 47 2.88 4.55 -3.83
N LEU A 48 2.43 4.40 -2.58
CA LEU A 48 1.04 4.14 -2.21
C LEU A 48 0.08 5.30 -2.48
N THR A 49 0.49 6.55 -2.25
CA THR A 49 -0.35 7.72 -2.57
C THR A 49 -0.65 7.82 -4.07
N MET A 50 0.14 7.16 -4.93
CA MET A 50 -0.07 7.08 -6.38
C MET A 50 -0.53 5.68 -6.83
N ALA A 51 -1.00 4.85 -5.90
CA ALA A 51 -1.61 3.58 -6.22
C ALA A 51 -2.84 3.80 -7.10
N PHE A 52 -3.05 2.90 -8.07
CA PHE A 52 -4.21 2.96 -8.93
C PHE A 52 -4.62 1.56 -9.38
N VAL A 53 -5.90 1.44 -9.69
CA VAL A 53 -6.49 0.31 -10.40
C VAL A 53 -7.19 0.86 -11.64
N SER A 54 -7.12 0.14 -12.75
CA SER A 54 -7.61 0.62 -14.04
C SER A 54 -8.51 -0.39 -14.71
N LEU A 55 -9.65 0.10 -15.22
CA LEU A 55 -10.53 -0.63 -16.13
C LEU A 55 -10.11 -0.44 -17.59
N HIS A 56 -8.91 0.09 -17.84
CA HIS A 56 -8.33 0.18 -19.17
C HIS A 56 -7.40 -1.00 -19.43
N GLN A 57 -7.85 -1.93 -20.26
CA GLN A 57 -7.09 -3.08 -20.70
C GLN A 57 -7.13 -3.17 -22.22
N ALA A 58 -5.99 -3.54 -22.83
CA ALA A 58 -5.94 -3.85 -24.26
C ALA A 58 -6.78 -5.09 -24.57
N GLU A 59 -7.28 -5.21 -25.81
CA GLU A 59 -8.13 -6.35 -26.25
C GLU A 59 -7.50 -7.73 -25.98
N ASP A 60 -6.18 -7.80 -25.98
CA ASP A 60 -5.44 -9.05 -25.72
C ASP A 60 -5.36 -9.44 -24.21
N ALA A 61 -5.94 -8.66 -23.30
CA ALA A 61 -6.00 -8.90 -21.85
C ALA A 61 -4.66 -9.27 -21.18
N ARG A 62 -3.53 -8.74 -21.70
CA ARG A 62 -2.17 -9.10 -21.23
C ARG A 62 -1.68 -8.35 -20.01
N THR A 63 -2.53 -7.52 -19.42
CA THR A 63 -2.16 -6.59 -18.37
C THR A 63 -3.25 -6.63 -17.30
N VAL A 64 -2.87 -7.01 -16.09
CA VAL A 64 -3.76 -7.04 -14.93
C VAL A 64 -3.34 -5.89 -14.02
N THR A 65 -4.31 -5.07 -13.60
CA THR A 65 -4.08 -4.09 -12.53
C THR A 65 -4.72 -4.54 -11.24
N LEU A 66 -4.05 -4.28 -10.12
CA LEU A 66 -4.44 -4.80 -8.81
C LEU A 66 -3.91 -3.95 -7.66
N PHE A 67 -4.51 -4.23 -6.51
CA PHE A 67 -4.03 -3.90 -5.18
C PHE A 67 -4.31 -5.13 -4.31
N GLU A 68 -3.27 -5.90 -3.99
CA GLU A 68 -3.31 -7.09 -3.13
C GLU A 68 -2.47 -6.80 -1.89
N GLY A 69 -3.14 -6.55 -0.77
CA GLY A 69 -2.55 -6.23 0.51
C GLY A 69 -2.87 -7.32 1.54
N GLU A 70 -1.82 -7.92 2.08
CA GLU A 70 -1.82 -8.85 3.22
C GLU A 70 -1.17 -8.12 4.42
N ASP A 71 -1.10 -8.77 5.59
CA ASP A 71 -0.56 -8.18 6.82
C ASP A 71 0.93 -7.80 6.71
N ASP A 72 1.74 -8.61 6.02
CA ASP A 72 3.19 -8.43 5.88
C ASP A 72 3.67 -8.28 4.42
N ARG A 73 2.73 -8.19 3.48
CA ARG A 73 3.00 -8.17 2.04
C ARG A 73 2.03 -7.29 1.29
N LEU A 74 2.53 -6.55 0.31
CA LEU A 74 1.72 -5.62 -0.47
C LEU A 74 2.18 -5.57 -1.91
N VAL A 75 1.30 -5.93 -2.83
CA VAL A 75 1.50 -5.87 -4.28
C VAL A 75 0.49 -4.89 -4.87
N PHE A 76 0.94 -3.93 -5.65
CA PHE A 76 0.03 -2.96 -6.26
C PHE A 76 0.64 -2.26 -7.47
N ASN A 77 -0.21 -1.66 -8.29
CA ASN A 77 0.21 -0.80 -9.38
C ASN A 77 0.28 0.66 -8.93
N THR A 78 1.30 1.37 -9.40
CA THR A 78 1.50 2.79 -9.06
C THR A 78 2.07 3.58 -10.24
N GLY A 79 1.66 4.85 -10.33
CA GLY A 79 2.17 5.83 -11.29
C GLY A 79 3.43 6.56 -10.82
N ALA A 80 4.07 6.08 -9.75
CA ALA A 80 5.19 6.76 -9.10
C ALA A 80 6.53 6.70 -9.87
N HIS A 81 6.59 6.07 -11.05
CA HIS A 81 7.85 5.87 -11.76
C HIS A 81 8.29 7.12 -12.52
N GLU A 82 9.54 7.52 -12.32
CA GLU A 82 10.18 8.59 -13.07
C GLU A 82 11.38 8.04 -13.86
N PRO A 83 11.28 7.89 -15.19
CA PRO A 83 12.40 7.42 -16.00
C PRO A 83 13.57 8.41 -16.00
N LEU A 84 14.66 8.06 -15.31
CA LEU A 84 15.86 8.92 -15.21
C LEU A 84 16.74 8.94 -16.48
N LYS A 85 16.58 7.94 -17.36
CA LYS A 85 17.41 7.79 -18.58
C LYS A 85 16.61 8.18 -19.81
N ARG A 86 17.21 9.02 -20.67
CA ARG A 86 16.64 9.40 -21.96
C ARG A 86 16.44 8.18 -22.87
N ASN A 87 15.30 8.10 -23.55
CA ASN A 87 14.92 7.04 -24.50
C ASN A 87 14.81 5.62 -23.92
N VAL A 88 14.69 5.49 -22.60
CA VAL A 88 14.32 4.20 -22.01
C VAL A 88 12.84 3.93 -22.26
N ARG A 89 12.54 2.71 -22.72
CA ARG A 89 11.16 2.22 -22.94
C ARG A 89 10.58 1.72 -21.61
N GLN A 90 10.31 2.65 -20.71
CA GLN A 90 9.61 2.39 -19.44
C GLN A 90 8.40 3.30 -19.38
N SER A 91 7.26 2.77 -18.96
CA SER A 91 6.11 3.59 -18.60
C SER A 91 6.39 4.29 -17.27
N ASP A 92 5.67 5.38 -17.03
CA ASP A 92 5.40 5.97 -15.71
C ASP A 92 4.66 5.03 -14.75
N GLN A 93 3.99 4.01 -15.28
CA GLN A 93 3.35 2.93 -14.55
C GLN A 93 4.33 1.78 -14.25
N LEU A 94 4.23 1.22 -13.04
CA LEU A 94 4.92 0.00 -12.66
C LEU A 94 4.11 -0.80 -11.63
N GLU A 95 4.51 -2.05 -11.44
CA GLU A 95 4.06 -2.90 -10.32
C GLU A 95 5.15 -2.90 -9.24
N VAL A 96 4.75 -2.64 -8.00
CA VAL A 96 5.60 -2.73 -6.81
C VAL A 96 5.10 -3.85 -5.92
N GLU A 97 6.04 -4.55 -5.33
CA GLU A 97 5.77 -5.48 -4.24
C GLU A 97 6.70 -5.17 -3.06
N TYR A 98 6.12 -5.06 -1.87
CA TYR A 98 6.81 -4.99 -0.59
C TYR A 98 6.56 -6.27 0.19
N PHE A 99 7.60 -6.84 0.77
CA PHE A 99 7.53 -8.09 1.51
C PHE A 99 8.78 -8.26 2.38
N THR A 100 8.71 -9.14 3.37
CA THR A 100 9.88 -9.49 4.19
C THR A 100 10.64 -10.69 3.61
N LYS A 101 11.97 -10.68 3.75
CA LYS A 101 12.83 -11.81 3.33
C LYS A 101 14.11 -11.83 4.13
N SER A 102 14.55 -13.03 4.52
CA SER A 102 15.86 -13.19 5.12
C SER A 102 16.97 -13.02 4.09
N VAL A 103 17.92 -12.12 4.37
CA VAL A 103 19.09 -11.80 3.53
C VAL A 103 20.37 -12.03 4.33
N GLU A 104 21.47 -12.25 3.62
CA GLU A 104 22.80 -12.35 4.22
C GLU A 104 23.47 -10.97 4.19
N THR A 105 23.90 -10.48 5.34
CA THR A 105 24.60 -9.19 5.47
C THR A 105 26.02 -9.29 4.94
N GLU A 106 26.71 -8.16 4.76
CA GLU A 106 28.14 -8.16 4.41
C GLU A 106 29.02 -8.89 5.45
N ALA A 107 28.55 -9.00 6.70
CA ALA A 107 29.22 -9.74 7.77
C ALA A 107 28.97 -11.26 7.73
N GLY A 108 28.07 -11.73 6.86
CA GLY A 108 27.67 -13.14 6.74
C GLY A 108 26.54 -13.56 7.69
N ASP A 109 25.96 -12.62 8.44
CA ASP A 109 24.83 -12.87 9.33
C ASP A 109 23.52 -12.88 8.54
N LYS A 110 22.56 -13.70 8.97
CA LYS A 110 21.22 -13.71 8.38
C LYS A 110 20.32 -12.76 9.15
N VAL A 111 19.75 -11.79 8.46
CA VAL A 111 18.79 -10.84 9.01
C VAL A 111 17.56 -10.77 8.11
N ASP A 112 16.41 -10.52 8.70
CA ASP A 112 15.21 -10.22 7.93
C ASP A 112 15.28 -8.78 7.41
N ALA A 113 14.86 -8.58 6.16
CA ALA A 113 14.89 -7.30 5.50
C ALA A 113 13.55 -7.01 4.80
N LEU A 114 13.20 -5.73 4.76
CA LEU A 114 12.12 -5.24 3.93
C LEU A 114 12.63 -5.18 2.49
N MET A 115 12.05 -6.02 1.65
CA MET A 115 12.34 -6.07 0.25
C MET A 115 11.38 -5.17 -0.51
N ARG A 116 11.87 -4.61 -1.61
CA ARG A 116 11.06 -3.94 -2.61
C ARG A 116 11.35 -4.54 -3.97
N ARG A 117 10.34 -5.13 -4.59
CA ARG A 117 10.40 -5.64 -5.96
C ARG A 117 9.70 -4.67 -6.90
N VAL A 118 10.32 -4.41 -8.05
CA VAL A 118 9.76 -3.55 -9.10
C VAL A 118 9.72 -4.24 -10.43
N LYS A 119 8.59 -4.09 -11.09
CA LYS A 119 8.39 -4.51 -12.46
C LYS A 119 7.90 -3.34 -13.30
N PHE A 120 8.74 -2.89 -14.22
CA PHE A 120 8.46 -1.73 -15.09
C PHE A 120 7.41 -1.99 -16.19
N HIS A 121 6.93 -3.23 -16.32
CA HIS A 121 5.95 -3.64 -17.32
C HIS A 121 4.87 -4.47 -16.62
N ILE A 122 3.67 -3.93 -16.55
CA ILE A 122 2.52 -4.62 -15.97
C ILE A 122 2.09 -5.73 -16.94
N ASP A 123 2.02 -6.97 -16.45
CA ASP A 123 1.63 -8.14 -17.25
C ASP A 123 0.50 -8.93 -16.57
N ASP A 124 0.30 -10.18 -16.97
CA ASP A 124 -0.73 -11.11 -16.48
C ASP A 124 -0.30 -11.93 -15.25
N ARG A 125 0.94 -11.74 -14.76
CA ARG A 125 1.56 -12.51 -13.68
C ARG A 125 2.05 -11.57 -12.59
N PRO A 126 1.13 -11.07 -11.75
CA PRO A 126 1.48 -10.18 -10.66
C PRO A 126 2.33 -10.87 -9.61
N GLY A 127 3.18 -10.09 -8.93
CA GLY A 127 4.09 -10.60 -7.90
C GLY A 127 5.14 -11.57 -8.44
N LYS A 128 5.39 -11.56 -9.76
CA LYS A 128 6.39 -12.42 -10.42
C LYS A 128 7.33 -11.63 -11.32
N GLY A 129 8.62 -11.93 -11.18
CA GLY A 129 9.69 -11.29 -11.94
C GLY A 129 10.14 -9.99 -11.29
N GLY A 130 10.48 -8.99 -12.08
CA GLY A 130 10.95 -7.70 -11.57
C GLY A 130 12.36 -7.75 -10.96
N ARG A 131 12.80 -6.60 -10.46
CA ARG A 131 14.07 -6.42 -9.75
C ARG A 131 13.78 -6.23 -8.27
N GLU A 132 14.42 -7.04 -7.43
CA GLU A 132 14.40 -6.90 -5.97
C GLU A 132 15.54 -6.00 -5.52
N ASP A 133 15.22 -5.04 -4.66
CA ASP A 133 16.15 -4.16 -3.98
C ASP A 133 15.87 -4.27 -2.45
N ILE A 134 16.92 -4.33 -1.62
CA ILE A 134 16.77 -4.25 -0.16
C ILE A 134 16.44 -2.80 0.22
N LEU A 135 15.37 -2.60 1.00
CA LEU A 135 14.95 -1.26 1.45
C LEU A 135 15.54 -0.92 2.81
N VAL A 136 15.44 -1.85 3.76
CA VAL A 136 16.03 -1.74 5.09
C VAL A 136 16.23 -3.14 5.67
N GLU A 137 17.35 -3.34 6.36
CA GLU A 137 17.70 -4.58 7.05
C GLU A 137 17.34 -4.52 8.54
N GLY A 138 17.22 -5.69 9.17
CA GLY A 138 16.89 -5.80 10.59
C GLY A 138 15.41 -5.59 10.83
N VAL A 139 14.54 -6.09 9.97
CA VAL A 139 13.09 -6.00 10.14
C VAL A 139 12.63 -7.11 11.07
N ARG A 140 12.13 -6.74 12.25
CA ARG A 140 11.46 -7.67 13.16
C ARG A 140 10.00 -7.87 12.78
N LYS A 141 9.35 -6.81 12.30
CA LYS A 141 7.91 -6.84 12.00
C LYS A 141 7.56 -5.81 10.93
N LEU A 142 6.75 -6.22 9.97
CA LEU A 142 6.00 -5.35 9.07
C LEU A 142 4.51 -5.68 9.29
N GLU A 143 3.71 -4.66 9.53
CA GLU A 143 2.26 -4.76 9.66
C GLU A 143 1.60 -3.70 8.79
N LEU A 144 0.59 -4.12 8.04
CA LEU A 144 -0.19 -3.31 7.14
C LEU A 144 -1.66 -3.43 7.52
N GLU A 145 -2.31 -2.29 7.69
CA GLU A 145 -3.75 -2.24 7.93
C GLU A 145 -4.40 -1.31 6.89
N TYR A 146 -5.60 -1.66 6.47
CA TYR A 146 -6.35 -1.00 5.40
C TYR A 146 -7.65 -0.46 5.95
N PHE A 147 -7.89 0.84 5.80
CA PHE A 147 -9.10 1.48 6.30
C PHE A 147 -10.22 1.40 5.26
N ASP A 148 -11.33 0.79 5.66
CA ASP A 148 -12.59 0.78 4.92
C ASP A 148 -13.44 1.99 5.32
N GLU A 149 -13.72 2.87 4.36
CA GLU A 149 -14.57 4.05 4.60
C GLU A 149 -16.05 3.68 4.79
N TYR A 150 -16.53 2.58 4.20
CA TYR A 150 -17.92 2.15 4.31
C TYR A 150 -18.20 1.41 5.61
N ALA A 151 -17.29 0.52 6.02
CA ALA A 151 -17.41 -0.19 7.30
C ALA A 151 -16.92 0.63 8.50
N GLU A 152 -16.24 1.76 8.25
CA GLU A 152 -15.55 2.60 9.25
C GLU A 152 -14.57 1.80 10.14
N ASP A 153 -13.93 0.77 9.59
CA ASP A 153 -13.07 -0.16 10.33
C ASP A 153 -11.75 -0.45 9.60
N TRP A 154 -10.75 -0.93 10.36
CA TRP A 154 -9.48 -1.38 9.83
C TRP A 154 -9.55 -2.88 9.51
N ARG A 155 -9.00 -3.26 8.36
CA ARG A 155 -8.89 -4.64 7.88
C ARG A 155 -7.41 -4.99 7.70
N ASP A 156 -7.04 -6.24 8.00
CA ASP A 156 -5.67 -6.75 7.82
C ASP A 156 -5.38 -7.18 6.36
N GLU A 157 -6.43 -7.31 5.55
CA GLU A 157 -6.34 -7.72 4.15
C GLU A 157 -7.20 -6.81 3.27
N TRP A 158 -6.70 -6.49 2.08
CA TRP A 158 -7.44 -5.78 1.05
C TRP A 158 -7.06 -6.30 -0.33
N THR A 159 -8.05 -6.77 -1.09
CA THR A 159 -7.82 -7.32 -2.43
C THR A 159 -8.73 -6.66 -3.46
N VAL A 160 -8.11 -6.07 -4.48
CA VAL A 160 -8.74 -5.52 -5.68
C VAL A 160 -7.96 -6.03 -6.88
N ARG A 161 -8.65 -6.64 -7.85
CA ARG A 161 -7.98 -7.25 -9.00
C ARG A 161 -8.85 -7.16 -10.25
N ILE A 162 -8.28 -6.61 -11.32
CA ILE A 162 -8.94 -6.44 -12.61
C ILE A 162 -8.34 -7.41 -13.61
N ASP A 163 -8.89 -8.62 -13.67
CA ASP A 163 -8.49 -9.64 -14.65
C ASP A 163 -9.10 -9.36 -16.04
N ASP A 164 -10.40 -9.07 -16.12
CA ASP A 164 -11.12 -8.69 -17.35
C ASP A 164 -11.82 -7.34 -17.20
N ALA A 165 -11.17 -6.30 -17.70
CA ALA A 165 -11.71 -4.94 -17.63
C ALA A 165 -12.84 -4.68 -18.62
N ILE A 166 -12.98 -5.50 -19.68
CA ILE A 166 -14.04 -5.34 -20.68
C ILE A 166 -15.35 -5.86 -20.09
N GLU A 167 -15.32 -7.06 -19.52
CA GLU A 167 -16.48 -7.65 -18.83
C GLU A 167 -16.94 -6.75 -17.69
N MET A 168 -15.99 -6.30 -16.86
CA MET A 168 -16.31 -5.42 -15.72
C MET A 168 -16.98 -4.12 -16.16
N ARG A 169 -16.49 -3.47 -17.23
CA ARG A 169 -17.12 -2.26 -17.79
C ARG A 169 -18.50 -2.53 -18.37
N GLN A 170 -18.73 -3.70 -18.96
CA GLN A 170 -20.05 -4.07 -19.47
C GLN A 170 -21.05 -4.23 -18.34
N ARG A 171 -20.69 -4.96 -17.28
CA ARG A 171 -21.53 -5.12 -16.08
C ARG A 171 -21.89 -3.79 -15.44
N LEU A 172 -20.91 -2.90 -15.28
CA LEU A 172 -21.15 -1.55 -14.71
C LEU A 172 -22.09 -0.72 -15.58
N LYS A 173 -21.98 -0.81 -16.91
CA LYS A 173 -22.93 -0.14 -17.83
C LYS A 173 -24.33 -0.72 -17.77
N GLU A 174 -24.47 -2.04 -17.62
CA GLU A 174 -25.76 -2.70 -17.47
C GLU A 174 -26.46 -2.27 -16.19
N VAL A 175 -25.75 -2.26 -15.06
CA VAL A 175 -26.27 -1.78 -13.77
C VAL A 175 -26.71 -0.32 -13.87
N GLN A 176 -25.87 0.55 -14.45
CA GLN A 176 -26.20 1.96 -14.65
C GLN A 176 -27.43 2.14 -15.54
N ALA A 177 -27.55 1.39 -16.64
CA ALA A 177 -28.71 1.47 -17.53
C ALA A 177 -30.02 0.99 -16.87
N VAL A 178 -29.95 -0.02 -16.00
CA VAL A 178 -31.12 -0.47 -15.21
C VAL A 178 -31.52 0.61 -14.19
N ARG A 179 -30.55 1.25 -13.54
CA ARG A 179 -30.78 2.34 -12.59
C ARG A 179 -31.45 3.55 -13.26
N ASP A 180 -30.93 3.98 -14.41
CA ASP A 180 -31.52 5.08 -15.19
C ASP A 180 -32.97 4.77 -15.59
N GLN A 181 -33.26 3.53 -16.02
CA GLN A 181 -34.62 3.09 -16.35
C GLN A 181 -35.57 3.10 -15.14
N LEU A 182 -35.07 2.73 -13.96
CA LEU A 182 -35.85 2.74 -12.72
C LEU A 182 -36.20 4.18 -12.30
N ASP A 183 -35.24 5.10 -12.40
CA ASP A 183 -35.43 6.52 -12.12
C ASP A 183 -36.42 7.18 -13.10
N ASP A 184 -36.34 6.86 -14.39
CA ASP A 184 -37.30 7.31 -15.40
C ASP A 184 -38.72 6.78 -15.11
N ALA A 185 -38.86 5.49 -14.79
CA ALA A 185 -40.14 4.88 -14.45
C ALA A 185 -40.78 5.49 -13.18
N ARG A 186 -39.95 5.88 -12.21
CA ARG A 186 -40.39 6.57 -10.99
C ARG A 186 -40.92 7.99 -11.28
N ASN A 187 -40.30 8.70 -12.23
CA ASN A 187 -40.74 10.04 -12.63
C ASN A 187 -42.03 10.03 -13.46
N ASP A 188 -42.26 9.00 -14.28
CA ASP A 188 -43.44 8.89 -15.16
C ASP A 188 -44.70 8.29 -14.47
N GLY A 189 -44.55 7.62 -13.32
CA GLY A 189 -45.59 6.84 -12.62
C GLY A 189 -46.77 7.60 -11.97
N GLY A 190 -47.03 8.86 -12.34
CA GLY A 190 -47.97 9.77 -11.67
C GLY A 190 -49.49 9.52 -11.83
N ALA A 191 -49.96 8.35 -12.28
CA ALA A 191 -51.37 8.16 -12.69
C ALA A 191 -52.06 6.87 -12.22
N SER A 192 -52.11 6.59 -10.91
CA SER A 192 -53.28 6.04 -10.15
C SER A 192 -52.82 5.48 -8.80
N VAL A 193 -53.55 5.76 -7.72
CA VAL A 193 -53.10 5.50 -6.33
C VAL A 193 -52.91 4.01 -6.02
N ALA A 194 -53.69 3.11 -6.63
CA ALA A 194 -53.59 1.65 -6.40
C ALA A 194 -52.56 0.96 -7.31
N GLY A 195 -52.40 1.42 -8.56
CA GLY A 195 -51.34 0.96 -9.46
C GLY A 195 -49.97 1.45 -8.97
N ALA A 196 -49.89 2.71 -8.54
CA ALA A 196 -48.67 3.30 -8.00
C ALA A 196 -48.13 2.56 -6.77
N ALA A 197 -48.99 2.01 -5.90
CA ALA A 197 -48.54 1.26 -4.73
C ALA A 197 -47.91 -0.11 -5.09
N VAL A 198 -48.48 -0.83 -6.07
CA VAL A 198 -47.93 -2.11 -6.56
C VAL A 198 -46.67 -1.87 -7.38
N THR A 199 -46.65 -0.83 -8.23
CA THR A 199 -45.47 -0.43 -9.00
C THR A 199 -44.36 0.08 -8.09
N ALA A 200 -44.68 0.82 -7.02
CA ALA A 200 -43.68 1.29 -6.05
C ALA A 200 -43.06 0.13 -5.26
N LEU A 201 -43.85 -0.86 -4.82
CA LEU A 201 -43.32 -2.05 -4.13
C LEU A 201 -42.45 -2.91 -5.04
N ALA A 202 -42.82 -3.06 -6.32
CA ALA A 202 -42.00 -3.75 -7.31
C ALA A 202 -40.72 -2.97 -7.64
N ALA A 203 -40.82 -1.64 -7.79
CA ALA A 203 -39.68 -0.77 -8.00
C ALA A 203 -38.70 -0.81 -6.81
N GLU A 204 -39.20 -0.78 -5.58
CA GLU A 204 -38.37 -0.84 -4.37
C GLU A 204 -37.68 -2.20 -4.18
N ALA A 205 -38.30 -3.30 -4.63
CA ALA A 205 -37.66 -4.61 -4.64
C ALA A 205 -36.54 -4.71 -5.68
N ILE A 206 -36.76 -4.12 -6.87
CA ILE A 206 -35.75 -4.03 -7.93
C ILE A 206 -34.61 -3.10 -7.49
N ASP A 207 -34.92 -1.96 -6.86
CA ASP A 207 -33.96 -0.99 -6.32
C ASP A 207 -32.99 -1.67 -5.35
N ARG A 208 -33.52 -2.46 -4.41
CA ARG A 208 -32.71 -3.23 -3.47
C ARG A 208 -31.82 -4.29 -4.14
N GLU A 209 -32.30 -4.94 -5.20
CA GLU A 209 -31.46 -5.87 -5.98
C GLU A 209 -30.36 -5.12 -6.72
N VAL A 210 -30.68 -4.01 -7.39
CA VAL A 210 -29.72 -3.17 -8.12
C VAL A 210 -28.66 -2.62 -7.17
N ASP A 211 -29.07 -2.07 -6.03
CA ASP A 211 -28.16 -1.59 -4.99
C ASP A 211 -27.23 -2.70 -4.50
N SER A 212 -27.75 -3.93 -4.30
CA SER A 212 -26.91 -5.05 -3.84
C SER A 212 -25.87 -5.49 -4.87
N VAL A 213 -26.23 -5.51 -6.16
CA VAL A 213 -25.31 -5.85 -7.25
C VAL A 213 -24.29 -4.74 -7.46
N GLU A 214 -24.71 -3.48 -7.36
CA GLU A 214 -23.82 -2.32 -7.44
C GLU A 214 -22.80 -2.36 -6.31
N LEU A 215 -23.21 -2.66 -5.08
CA LEU A 215 -22.34 -2.73 -3.91
C LEU A 215 -21.31 -3.87 -4.01
N GLU A 216 -21.72 -5.03 -4.52
CA GLU A 216 -20.82 -6.17 -4.77
C GLU A 216 -19.79 -5.85 -5.86
N LEU A 217 -20.21 -5.20 -6.95
CA LEU A 217 -19.30 -4.75 -8.01
C LEU A 217 -18.35 -3.66 -7.51
N MET A 218 -18.85 -2.77 -6.64
CA MET A 218 -18.10 -1.67 -6.07
C MET A 218 -17.04 -2.11 -5.06
N GLU A 219 -17.35 -3.05 -4.17
CA GLU A 219 -16.39 -3.57 -3.18
C GLU A 219 -15.14 -4.16 -3.85
N GLY A 220 -15.29 -4.78 -5.03
CA GLY A 220 -14.19 -5.31 -5.81
C GLY A 220 -13.40 -4.29 -6.64
N LEU A 221 -13.73 -3.00 -6.58
CA LEU A 221 -13.13 -1.94 -7.40
C LEU A 221 -12.47 -0.82 -6.60
N PHE A 222 -12.88 -0.65 -5.34
CA PHE A 222 -12.41 0.46 -4.51
C PHE A 222 -11.08 0.16 -3.83
N LEU A 223 -10.16 1.12 -3.93
CA LEU A 223 -8.94 1.10 -3.12
C LEU A 223 -9.24 1.44 -1.66
N PRO A 224 -8.40 1.01 -0.71
CA PRO A 224 -8.57 1.41 0.68
C PRO A 224 -8.33 2.91 0.81
N ALA A 225 -9.16 3.61 1.57
CA ALA A 225 -9.03 5.07 1.71
C ALA A 225 -7.71 5.45 2.40
N ARG A 226 -7.26 4.61 3.33
CA ARG A 226 -6.01 4.80 4.08
C ARG A 226 -5.29 3.48 4.30
N VAL A 227 -3.96 3.54 4.32
CA VAL A 227 -3.09 2.42 4.66
C VAL A 227 -2.23 2.85 5.85
N ARG A 228 -2.29 2.10 6.95
CA ARG A 228 -1.36 2.24 8.06
C ARG A 228 -0.23 1.24 7.87
N ILE A 229 1.00 1.72 8.05
CA ILE A 229 2.20 0.90 7.96
C ILE A 229 2.91 0.99 9.30
N HIS A 230 3.04 -0.15 9.98
CA HIS A 230 3.82 -0.30 11.20
C HIS A 230 5.05 -1.15 10.90
N LEU A 231 6.23 -0.59 11.18
CA LEU A 231 7.53 -1.21 10.92
C LEU A 231 8.33 -1.23 12.22
N VAL A 232 8.79 -2.41 12.61
CA VAL A 232 9.68 -2.61 13.76
C VAL A 232 11.04 -3.04 13.24
N LEU A 233 12.04 -2.20 13.49
CA LEU A 233 13.44 -2.51 13.19
C LEU A 233 14.16 -2.95 14.45
N VAL A 234 15.22 -3.73 14.27
CA VAL A 234 16.13 -4.18 15.33
C VAL A 234 17.57 -3.85 15.00
N ASP A 235 18.34 -3.57 16.05
CA ASP A 235 19.80 -3.51 15.96
C ASP A 235 20.46 -4.83 16.39
N ASN A 236 21.79 -4.83 16.45
CA ASN A 236 22.59 -6.01 16.82
C ASN A 236 22.44 -6.39 18.31
N ASP A 237 21.95 -5.48 19.14
CA ASP A 237 21.75 -5.68 20.58
C ASP A 237 20.27 -6.01 20.89
N ASP A 238 19.47 -6.30 19.86
CA ASP A 238 18.06 -6.65 19.95
C ASP A 238 17.14 -5.49 20.39
N ASN A 239 17.61 -4.24 20.31
CA ASN A 239 16.77 -3.09 20.63
C ASN A 239 15.76 -2.84 19.52
N GLU A 240 14.48 -2.69 19.90
CA GLU A 240 13.39 -2.42 18.96
C GLU A 240 13.21 -0.93 18.68
N PHE A 241 13.04 -0.61 17.39
CA PHE A 241 12.74 0.72 16.90
C PHE A 241 11.39 0.67 16.19
N HIS A 242 10.36 1.17 16.87
CA HIS A 242 9.01 1.24 16.35
C HIS A 242 8.81 2.47 15.50
N MET A 243 8.20 2.29 14.34
CA MET A 243 7.86 3.36 13.43
C MET A 243 6.51 3.09 12.82
N GLU A 244 5.73 4.15 12.68
CA GLU A 244 4.40 4.07 12.10
C GLU A 244 4.21 5.24 11.14
N THR A 245 3.51 4.99 10.05
CA THR A 245 3.01 6.03 9.16
C THR A 245 1.61 5.68 8.69
N GLN A 246 0.83 6.71 8.38
CA GLN A 246 -0.49 6.56 7.78
C GLN A 246 -0.49 7.27 6.43
N VAL A 247 -0.96 6.58 5.40
CA VAL A 247 -0.98 7.04 4.02
C VAL A 247 -2.42 7.15 3.58
N GLU A 248 -2.81 8.32 3.09
CA GLU A 248 -4.10 8.51 2.43
C GLU A 248 -3.95 8.19 0.95
N ILE A 249 -4.90 7.44 0.39
CA ILE A 249 -4.99 7.16 -1.04
C ILE A 249 -6.08 8.07 -1.61
N PRO A 250 -5.71 9.10 -2.38
CA PRO A 250 -6.66 10.12 -2.84
C PRO A 250 -7.62 9.63 -3.92
N MET A 251 -7.31 8.49 -4.55
CA MET A 251 -8.12 7.90 -5.63
C MET A 251 -8.70 6.59 -5.13
N VAL A 252 -10.01 6.60 -4.86
CA VAL A 252 -10.73 5.41 -4.40
C VAL A 252 -11.32 4.67 -5.61
N GLU A 253 -11.79 5.41 -6.62
CA GLU A 253 -12.40 4.86 -7.84
C GLU A 253 -11.39 4.38 -8.89
N PRO A 254 -11.71 3.34 -9.67
CA PRO A 254 -10.86 2.88 -10.75
C PRO A 254 -10.84 3.88 -11.93
N LEU A 255 -9.74 3.86 -12.69
CA LEU A 255 -9.62 4.69 -13.89
C LEU A 255 -10.43 4.11 -15.06
N TRP A 256 -11.29 4.95 -15.65
CA TRP A 256 -12.24 4.57 -16.71
C TRP A 256 -11.80 4.90 -18.15
N TYR A 257 -10.95 5.92 -18.32
CA TYR A 257 -10.73 6.61 -19.60
C TYR A 257 -9.71 5.92 -20.52
#